data_AF-A0A1A8UIF6-F1
#
_entry.id   AF-A0A1A8UIF6-F1
#
_cell.length_a   1.000
_cell.length_b   1.000
_cell.length_c   1.000
_cell.angle_alpha   90.00
_cell.angle_beta   90.00
_cell.angle_gamma   90.00
#
_symmetry.space_group_name_H-M   'P 1'
#
loop_
_entity.id
_entity.type
_entity.pdbx_description
1 polymer ?
#
loop_
_entity_poly.entity_id
_entity_poly.type
_entity_poly.pdbx_seq_one_letter_code
_entity_poly.pdbx_strand_id
1 'polypeptide(L)'
;LDSVKISYVIGLLRGRALRWAEAKSHNDSFLTGSYADFLSEFTLTFGVTESLADTRKQLWSFSQGRRSVAEMSVEFRTLAARTSWNEDALIAAFTEALNDRVRDQLALCPEPRSLDELIRLAISIDRRHQELRRPSARYNESQFSDRSRQAAQRSPPE
;
A
#
# COMPACT_ATOMS: atom_id res chain seq x y z
N LEU A 1 -8.09 -10.44 39.54
CA LEU A 1 -6.88 -11.28 39.61
C LEU A 1 -6.43 -11.59 38.20
N ASP A 2 -5.13 -11.52 37.94
CA ASP A 2 -4.57 -11.72 36.61
C ASP A 2 -4.78 -13.15 36.10
N SER A 3 -4.78 -14.14 37.00
CA SER A 3 -5.13 -15.54 36.70
C SER A 3 -6.50 -15.72 36.04
N VAL A 4 -7.50 -14.91 36.42
CA VAL A 4 -8.85 -14.95 35.81
C VAL A 4 -8.82 -14.41 34.39
N LYS A 5 -8.04 -13.34 34.13
CA LYS A 5 -7.86 -12.78 32.79
C LYS A 5 -7.12 -13.76 31.89
N ILE A 6 -6.05 -14.38 32.40
CA ILE A 6 -5.27 -15.40 31.67
C ILE A 6 -6.17 -16.58 31.30
N SER A 7 -6.91 -17.13 32.27
CA SER A 7 -7.83 -18.25 32.04
C SER A 7 -8.92 -17.91 31.02
N TYR A 8 -9.45 -16.68 31.07
CA TYR A 8 -10.41 -16.20 30.10
C TYR A 8 -9.84 -16.15 28.67
N VAL A 9 -8.63 -15.59 28.50
CA VAL A 9 -7.98 -15.54 27.18
C VAL A 9 -7.69 -16.94 26.66
N ILE A 10 -7.17 -17.85 27.50
CA ILE A 10 -6.92 -19.24 27.14
C ILE A 10 -8.21 -19.93 26.67
N GLY A 11 -9.34 -19.69 27.34
CA GLY A 11 -10.65 -20.22 26.94
C GLY A 11 -11.14 -19.73 25.57
N LEU A 12 -10.61 -18.61 25.07
CA LEU A 12 -10.92 -18.09 23.73
C LEU A 12 -9.99 -18.63 22.64
N LEU A 13 -8.86 -19.26 23.01
CA LEU A 13 -7.89 -19.77 22.04
C LEU A 13 -8.43 -21.01 21.31
N ARG A 14 -8.08 -21.12 20.03
CA ARG A 14 -8.47 -22.24 19.15
C ARG A 14 -7.28 -22.72 18.34
N GLY A 15 -7.30 -24.00 17.95
CA GLY A 15 -6.33 -24.58 17.03
C GLY A 15 -4.88 -24.46 17.53
N ARG A 16 -4.00 -23.85 16.73
CA ARG A 16 -2.57 -23.70 17.06
C ARG A 16 -2.31 -22.90 18.33
N ALA A 17 -3.16 -21.92 18.63
CA ALA A 17 -3.02 -21.09 19.83
C ALA A 17 -3.36 -21.86 21.11
N LEU A 18 -4.37 -22.73 21.06
CA LEU A 18 -4.75 -23.57 22.19
C LEU A 18 -3.65 -24.59 22.51
N ARG A 19 -3.09 -25.26 21.49
CA ARG A 19 -1.99 -26.24 21.68
C ARG A 19 -0.76 -25.62 22.33
N TRP A 20 -0.46 -24.35 22.02
CA TRP A 20 0.60 -23.61 22.69
C TRP A 20 0.26 -23.35 24.17
N ALA A 21 -0.97 -22.92 24.46
CA ALA A 21 -1.39 -22.66 25.83
C ALA A 21 -1.39 -23.93 26.68
N GLU A 22 -1.81 -25.07 26.13
CA GLU A 22 -1.73 -26.40 26.77
C GLU A 22 -0.28 -26.85 27.01
N ALA A 23 0.63 -26.57 26.08
CA ALA A 23 2.04 -26.86 26.30
C ALA A 23 2.63 -25.98 27.43
N LYS A 24 2.23 -24.71 27.50
CA LYS A 24 2.70 -23.75 28.49
C LYS A 24 2.07 -23.90 29.87
N SER A 25 0.85 -24.44 29.97
CA SER A 25 0.15 -24.69 31.24
C SER A 25 0.83 -25.74 32.13
N HIS A 26 1.82 -26.47 31.61
CA HIS A 26 2.68 -27.34 32.41
C HIS A 26 3.61 -26.56 33.35
N ASN A 27 3.77 -25.25 33.13
CA ASN A 27 4.46 -24.35 34.03
C ASN A 27 3.45 -23.63 34.93
N ASP A 28 3.47 -23.90 36.23
CA ASP A 28 2.49 -23.38 37.19
C ASP A 28 2.49 -21.84 37.26
N SER A 29 3.63 -21.21 36.96
CA SER A 29 3.76 -19.75 36.89
C SER A 29 3.09 -19.13 35.66
N PHE A 30 2.77 -19.90 34.63
CA PHE A 30 2.12 -19.41 33.42
C PHE A 30 0.64 -19.04 33.65
N LEU A 31 -0.08 -19.83 34.45
CA LEU A 31 -1.50 -19.59 34.77
C LEU A 31 -1.69 -18.67 35.98
N THR A 32 -0.71 -18.63 36.89
CA THR A 32 -0.77 -17.87 38.14
C THR A 32 0.05 -16.57 38.11
N GLY A 33 0.84 -16.35 37.05
CA GLY A 33 1.69 -15.19 36.88
C GLY A 33 0.96 -13.89 36.52
N SER A 34 1.74 -12.86 36.21
CA SER A 34 1.24 -11.55 35.79
C SER A 34 0.57 -11.64 34.42
N TYR A 35 -0.54 -10.92 34.25
CA TYR A 35 -1.19 -10.81 32.95
C TYR A 35 -0.29 -10.16 31.90
N ALA A 36 0.63 -9.28 32.32
CA ALA A 36 1.61 -8.64 31.43
C ALA A 36 2.63 -9.65 30.87
N ASP A 37 3.11 -10.57 31.70
CA ASP A 37 4.06 -11.61 31.28
C ASP A 37 3.39 -12.60 30.32
N PHE A 38 2.15 -13.00 30.63
CA PHE A 38 1.32 -13.80 29.73
C PHE A 38 1.14 -13.13 28.37
N LEU A 39 0.76 -11.84 28.35
CA LEU A 39 0.60 -11.10 27.10
C LEU A 39 1.92 -10.95 26.32
N SER A 40 3.05 -10.77 27.01
CA SER A 40 4.36 -10.71 26.40
C SER A 40 4.69 -12.03 25.68
N GLU A 41 4.53 -13.17 26.36
CA GLU A 41 4.77 -14.49 25.76
C GLU A 41 3.77 -14.82 24.64
N PHE A 42 2.50 -14.44 24.82
CA PHE A 42 1.46 -14.61 23.82
C PHE A 42 1.76 -13.78 22.57
N THR A 43 2.17 -12.52 22.74
CA THR A 43 2.55 -11.64 21.63
C THR A 43 3.86 -12.08 20.99
N LEU A 44 4.81 -12.63 21.75
CA LEU A 44 6.03 -13.21 21.17
C LEU A 44 5.73 -14.42 20.29
N THR A 45 4.76 -15.26 20.68
CA THR A 45 4.44 -16.49 19.95
C THR A 45 3.44 -16.27 18.80
N PHE A 46 2.43 -15.43 19.01
CA PHE A 46 1.32 -15.21 18.07
C PHE A 46 1.17 -13.78 17.59
N GLY A 47 1.81 -12.83 18.25
CA GLY A 47 1.96 -11.50 17.70
C GLY A 47 2.86 -11.63 16.49
N VAL A 48 2.23 -11.71 15.32
CA VAL A 48 2.85 -11.16 14.11
C VAL A 48 2.87 -9.65 14.33
N THR A 49 3.78 -9.18 15.18
CA THR A 49 4.29 -7.84 14.99
C THR A 49 5.06 -7.95 13.69
N GLU A 50 4.53 -7.39 12.60
CA GLU A 50 5.41 -6.88 11.56
C GLU A 50 6.47 -6.08 12.34
N SER A 51 7.66 -6.68 12.51
CA SER A 51 8.70 -6.03 13.28
C SER A 51 8.92 -4.68 12.61
N LEU A 52 9.32 -3.64 13.35
CA LEU A 52 9.73 -2.39 12.69
C LEU A 52 10.77 -2.66 11.59
N ALA A 53 11.57 -3.73 11.72
CA ALA A 53 12.46 -4.22 10.67
C ALA A 53 11.72 -4.76 9.44
N ASP A 54 10.62 -5.49 9.61
CA ASP A 54 9.82 -6.05 8.52
C ASP A 54 9.02 -4.96 7.81
N THR A 55 8.43 -4.02 8.56
CA THR A 55 7.75 -2.84 7.98
C THR A 55 8.73 -1.98 7.18
N ARG A 56 9.95 -1.77 7.69
CA ARG A 56 11.01 -1.04 6.96
C ARG A 56 11.46 -1.78 5.70
N LYS A 57 11.63 -3.10 5.77
CA LYS A 57 11.94 -3.93 4.59
C LYS A 57 10.82 -3.85 3.55
N GLN A 58 9.57 -3.95 4.00
CA GLN A 58 8.40 -3.85 3.13
C GLN A 58 8.34 -2.48 2.46
N LEU A 59 8.60 -1.40 3.21
CA LEU A 59 8.66 -0.04 2.70
C LEU A 59 9.82 0.16 1.71
N TRP A 60 10.98 -0.47 1.94
CA TRP A 60 12.13 -0.41 1.01
C TRP A 60 11.92 -1.22 -0.26
N SER A 61 11.27 -2.39 -0.17
CA SER A 61 10.89 -3.21 -1.33
C SER A 61 9.61 -2.73 -2.02
N PHE A 62 9.04 -1.62 -1.54
CA PHE A 62 7.77 -1.13 -2.03
C PHE A 62 7.93 -0.57 -3.44
N SER A 63 7.02 -0.93 -4.33
CA SER A 63 7.06 -0.47 -5.72
C SER A 63 5.67 -0.20 -6.27
N GLN A 64 5.59 0.72 -7.23
CA GLN A 64 4.39 1.07 -7.96
C GLN A 64 3.80 -0.14 -8.68
N GLY A 65 4.66 -0.87 -9.39
CA GLY A 65 4.25 -1.99 -10.23
C GLY A 65 3.21 -1.53 -11.27
N ARG A 66 2.06 -2.22 -11.29
CA ARG A 66 0.97 -1.95 -12.23
C ARG A 66 -0.08 -0.95 -11.72
N ARG A 67 0.05 -0.49 -10.48
CA ARG A 67 -0.92 0.40 -9.81
C ARG A 67 -0.72 1.85 -10.23
N SER A 68 -1.75 2.65 -10.06
CA SER A 68 -1.61 4.10 -10.16
C SER A 68 -0.78 4.66 -9.00
N VAL A 69 -0.16 5.82 -9.20
CA VAL A 69 0.57 6.50 -8.11
C VAL A 69 -0.38 6.86 -6.96
N ALA A 70 -1.63 7.18 -7.28
CA ALA A 70 -2.64 7.51 -6.28
C ALA A 70 -2.94 6.32 -5.35
N GLU A 71 -3.22 5.14 -5.90
CA GLU A 71 -3.48 3.92 -5.11
C GLU A 71 -2.26 3.54 -4.26
N MET A 72 -1.09 3.54 -4.88
CA MET A 72 0.17 3.25 -4.19
C MET A 72 0.45 4.23 -3.05
N SER A 73 0.12 5.52 -3.21
CA SER A 73 0.40 6.54 -2.19
C SER A 73 -0.34 6.29 -0.86
N VAL A 74 -1.53 5.68 -0.91
CA VAL A 74 -2.31 5.35 0.29
C VAL A 74 -1.63 4.22 1.07
N GLU A 75 -1.22 3.16 0.37
CA GLU A 75 -0.48 2.05 0.97
C GLU A 75 0.86 2.52 1.55
N PHE A 76 1.61 3.35 0.81
CA PHE A 76 2.87 3.91 1.26
C PHE A 76 2.70 4.71 2.56
N ARG A 77 1.69 5.58 2.63
CA ARG A 77 1.40 6.36 3.85
C ARG A 77 1.03 5.48 5.04
N THR A 78 0.29 4.40 4.79
CA THR A 78 -0.10 3.44 5.82
C THR A 78 1.12 2.73 6.40
N LEU A 79 2.08 2.35 5.56
CA LEU A 79 3.36 1.76 5.99
C LEU A 79 4.25 2.81 6.67
N ALA A 80 4.37 4.01 6.10
CA ALA A 80 5.18 5.10 6.64
C ALA A 80 4.75 5.47 8.06
N ALA A 81 3.44 5.54 8.34
CA ALA A 81 2.90 5.83 9.67
C ALA A 81 3.28 4.80 10.75
N ARG A 82 3.64 3.58 10.33
CA ARG A 82 4.12 2.50 11.23
C ARG A 82 5.63 2.54 11.41
N THR A 83 6.34 3.40 10.68
CA THR A 83 7.80 3.54 10.76
C THR A 83 8.21 4.83 11.45
N SER A 84 9.44 4.84 11.98
CA SER A 84 10.06 6.01 12.59
C SER A 84 10.97 6.76 11.61
N TRP A 85 10.66 6.75 10.31
CA TRP A 85 11.49 7.40 9.29
C TRP A 85 11.25 8.91 9.28
N ASN A 86 12.32 9.66 9.02
CA ASN A 86 12.22 11.10 8.81
C ASN A 86 11.68 11.39 7.39
N GLU A 87 11.29 12.64 7.15
CA GLU A 87 10.68 13.04 5.89
C GLU A 87 11.63 12.83 4.70
N ASP A 88 12.92 13.12 4.84
CA ASP A 88 13.92 12.90 3.80
C ASP A 88 14.02 11.42 3.38
N ALA A 89 14.00 10.50 4.35
CA ALA A 89 14.00 9.06 4.05
C ALA A 89 12.72 8.61 3.35
N LEU A 90 11.57 9.20 3.72
CA LEU A 90 10.29 8.93 3.05
C LEU A 90 10.27 9.47 1.61
N ILE A 91 10.84 10.66 1.36
CA ILE A 91 10.99 11.24 0.03
C ILE A 91 11.87 10.35 -0.84
N ALA A 92 13.04 9.93 -0.33
CA ALA A 92 13.95 9.05 -1.06
C ALA A 92 13.30 7.71 -1.39
N ALA A 93 12.66 7.06 -0.40
CA ALA A 93 12.01 5.77 -0.61
C ALA A 93 10.79 5.86 -1.53
N PHE A 94 9.98 6.92 -1.43
CA PHE A 94 8.86 7.11 -2.35
C PHE A 94 9.35 7.31 -3.78
N THR A 95 10.41 8.10 -3.98
CA THR A 95 11.00 8.33 -5.31
C THR A 95 11.52 7.03 -5.93
N GLU A 96 12.15 6.16 -5.14
CA GLU A 96 12.64 4.85 -5.61
C GLU A 96 11.50 3.87 -5.91
N ALA A 97 10.39 3.96 -5.18
CA ALA A 97 9.22 3.11 -5.41
C ALA A 97 8.46 3.43 -6.70
N LEU A 98 8.64 4.63 -7.28
CA LEU A 98 7.96 5.05 -8.50
C LEU A 98 8.50 4.31 -9.73
N ASN A 99 7.62 4.11 -10.72
CA ASN A 99 8.05 3.57 -12.01
C ASN A 99 9.02 4.54 -12.72
N ASP A 100 10.00 3.99 -13.45
CA ASP A 100 11.03 4.77 -14.18
C ASP A 100 10.44 5.94 -14.96
N ARG A 101 9.32 5.73 -15.65
CA ARG A 101 8.64 6.77 -16.44
C ARG A 101 8.20 7.99 -15.64
N VAL A 102 7.70 7.77 -14.42
CA VAL A 102 7.27 8.85 -13.52
C VAL A 102 8.50 9.52 -12.92
N ARG A 103 9.52 8.72 -12.55
CA ARG A 103 10.80 9.20 -12.00
C ARG A 103 11.57 10.08 -13.00
N ASP A 104 11.60 9.70 -14.27
CA ASP A 104 12.25 10.46 -15.35
C ASP A 104 11.61 11.84 -15.52
N GLN A 105 10.29 11.94 -15.43
CA GLN A 105 9.59 13.23 -15.49
C GLN A 105 9.77 14.05 -14.20
N LEU A 106 9.83 13.39 -13.04
CA LEU A 106 10.13 14.06 -11.77
C LEU A 106 11.53 14.68 -11.76
N ALA A 107 12.51 14.05 -12.40
CA ALA A 107 13.87 14.58 -12.52
C ALA A 107 13.96 15.91 -13.28
N LEU A 108 12.93 16.25 -14.07
CA LEU A 108 12.81 17.53 -14.79
C LEU A 108 12.05 18.60 -13.99
N CYS A 109 11.50 18.24 -12.84
CA CYS A 109 10.73 19.12 -11.98
C CYS A 109 11.61 19.68 -10.84
N PRO A 110 11.23 20.82 -10.23
CA PRO A 110 11.88 21.27 -9.00
C PRO A 110 11.77 20.22 -7.89
N GLU A 111 12.84 20.09 -7.10
CA GLU A 111 12.90 19.12 -6.02
C GLU A 111 11.83 19.42 -4.96
N PRO A 112 10.92 18.47 -4.67
CA PRO A 112 9.84 18.68 -3.72
C PRO A 112 10.38 18.73 -2.29
N ARG A 113 9.84 19.64 -1.49
CA ARG A 113 10.33 19.89 -0.11
C ARG A 113 9.60 19.07 0.95
N SER A 114 8.57 18.33 0.54
CA SER A 114 7.77 17.49 1.42
C SER A 114 7.27 16.25 0.69
N LEU A 115 6.97 15.21 1.45
CA LEU A 115 6.37 13.98 0.92
C LEU A 115 5.02 14.26 0.24
N ASP A 116 4.23 15.18 0.81
CA ASP A 116 2.92 15.57 0.26
C ASP A 116 3.05 16.23 -1.12
N GLU A 117 4.03 17.11 -1.30
CA GLU A 117 4.30 17.77 -2.57
C GLU A 117 4.77 16.77 -3.63
N LEU A 118 5.69 15.88 -3.27
CA LEU A 118 6.17 14.81 -4.14
C LEU A 118 5.02 13.91 -4.61
N ILE A 119 4.16 13.46 -3.68
CA ILE A 119 3.00 12.60 -4.01
C ILE A 119 2.05 13.32 -4.97
N ARG A 120 1.72 14.59 -4.71
CA ARG A 120 0.83 15.37 -5.58
C ARG A 120 1.38 15.50 -7.00
N LEU A 121 2.68 15.80 -7.11
CA LEU A 121 3.35 15.94 -8.40
C LEU A 121 3.38 14.61 -9.17
N ALA A 122 3.77 13.53 -8.49
CA ALA A 122 3.82 12.19 -9.07
C ALA A 122 2.43 11.71 -9.54
N ILE A 123 1.36 12.00 -8.80
CA ILE A 123 -0.03 11.70 -9.22
C ILE A 123 -0.39 12.48 -10.49
N SER A 124 -0.02 13.76 -10.59
CA SER A 124 -0.29 14.59 -11.77
C SER A 124 0.40 14.02 -13.02
N ILE A 125 1.66 13.62 -12.88
CA ILE A 125 2.46 12.97 -13.93
C ILE A 125 1.81 11.65 -14.36
N ASP A 126 1.49 10.77 -13.41
CA ASP A 126 0.87 9.47 -13.70
C ASP A 126 -0.47 9.62 -14.40
N ARG A 127 -1.31 10.56 -13.96
CA ARG A 127 -2.58 10.88 -14.61
C ARG A 127 -2.39 11.33 -16.06
N ARG A 128 -1.43 12.23 -16.32
CA ARG A 128 -1.12 12.68 -17.68
C ARG A 128 -0.67 11.52 -18.58
N HIS A 129 0.12 10.59 -18.04
CA HIS A 129 0.51 9.39 -18.77
C HIS A 129 -0.66 8.47 -19.06
N GLN A 130 -1.57 8.28 -18.11
CA GLN A 130 -2.79 7.49 -18.32
C GLN A 130 -3.69 8.10 -19.39
N GLU A 131 -3.83 9.43 -19.40
CA GLU A 131 -4.60 10.17 -20.41
C GLU A 131 -4.00 10.01 -21.82
N LEU A 132 -2.66 10.08 -21.96
CA LEU A 132 -1.97 9.85 -23.24
C LEU A 132 -2.04 8.40 -23.72
N ARG A 133 -2.13 7.42 -22.80
CA ARG A 133 -2.25 6.00 -23.14
C ARG A 133 -3.65 5.60 -23.54
N ARG A 134 -4.68 6.36 -23.16
CA ARG A 134 -6.01 6.23 -23.76
C ARG A 134 -5.92 6.85 -25.15
N PRO A 135 -5.93 6.06 -26.23
CA PRO A 135 -6.10 6.64 -27.55
C PRO A 135 -7.38 7.45 -27.48
N SER A 136 -7.34 8.67 -27.98
CA SER A 136 -8.47 9.56 -28.13
C SER A 136 -9.52 8.92 -29.05
N ALA A 137 -10.24 7.92 -28.55
CA ALA A 137 -11.37 7.28 -29.22
C ALA A 137 -12.45 8.32 -29.56
N ARG A 138 -12.48 9.44 -28.83
CA ARG A 138 -13.35 10.58 -29.09
C ARG A 138 -13.00 11.41 -30.34
N TYR A 139 -11.78 11.31 -30.87
CA TYR A 139 -11.37 12.05 -32.07
C TYR A 139 -11.56 11.25 -33.37
N ASN A 140 -11.55 9.91 -33.31
CA ASN A 140 -11.79 9.08 -34.50
C ASN A 140 -13.28 8.91 -34.80
N GLU A 141 -14.16 8.80 -33.80
CA GLU A 141 -15.59 8.53 -34.04
C GLU A 141 -16.33 9.74 -34.65
N SER A 142 -15.90 10.96 -34.32
CA SER A 142 -16.40 12.21 -34.92
C SER A 142 -15.94 12.40 -36.37
N GLN A 143 -14.67 12.07 -36.69
CA GLN A 143 -14.20 12.15 -38.08
C GLN A 143 -14.78 11.06 -38.99
N PHE A 144 -14.99 9.83 -38.48
CA PHE A 144 -15.60 8.75 -39.26
C PHE A 144 -17.09 8.98 -39.51
N SER A 145 -17.82 9.56 -38.55
CA SER A 145 -19.24 9.87 -38.71
C SER A 145 -19.50 11.05 -39.67
N ASP A 146 -18.66 12.09 -39.66
CA ASP A 146 -18.76 13.20 -40.62
C ASP A 146 -18.41 12.78 -42.06
N ARG A 147 -17.38 11.94 -42.23
CA ARG A 147 -16.97 11.46 -43.56
C ARG A 147 -17.99 10.50 -44.17
N SER A 148 -18.64 9.69 -43.35
CA SER A 148 -19.71 8.77 -43.78
C SER A 148 -21.00 9.52 -44.16
N ARG A 149 -21.32 10.61 -43.45
CA ARG A 149 -22.46 11.49 -43.78
C ARG A 149 -22.23 12.28 -45.06
N GLN A 150 -21.02 12.78 -45.31
CA GLN A 150 -20.67 13.47 -46.57
C GLN A 150 -20.65 12.52 -47.77
N ALA A 151 -20.25 11.26 -47.60
CA ALA A 151 -20.28 10.26 -48.67
C ALA A 151 -21.71 9.87 -49.07
N ALA A 152 -22.65 9.78 -48.10
CA ALA A 152 -24.05 9.47 -48.38
C ALA A 152 -24.82 10.62 -49.07
N GLN A 153 -24.36 11.87 -48.93
CA GLN A 153 -24.94 13.03 -49.62
C GLN A 153 -24.44 13.20 -51.07
N ARG A 154 -23.37 12.50 -51.45
CA ARG A 154 -22.85 12.47 -52.83
C ARG A 154 -23.31 11.19 -53.52
N SER A 155 -24.62 11.03 -53.71
CA SER A 155 -25.11 10.06 -54.70
C SER A 155 -24.91 10.65 -56.11
N PRO A 156 -24.44 9.89 -57.11
CA PRO A 156 -24.27 10.39 -58.47
C PRO A 156 -25.65 10.62 -59.12
N PRO A 157 -25.80 11.61 -60.03
CA PRO A 157 -27.01 11.72 -60.82
C PRO A 157 -27.04 10.64 -61.91
N GLU A 158 -28.25 10.07 -62.06
CA GLU A 158 -28.81 9.16 -63.08
C GLU A 158 -28.22 7.76 -63.26
#